data_AF-A0A089QBU0-F1
#
_entry.id   AF-A0A089QBU0-F1
#
_cell.length_a   1.000
_cell.length_b   1.000
_cell.length_c   1.000
_cell.angle_alpha   90.00
_cell.angle_beta   90.00
_cell.angle_gamma   90.00
#
_symmetry.space_group_name_H-M   'P 1'
#
loop_
_entity.id
_entity.type
_entity.pdbx_description
1 polymer ?
#
loop_
_entity_poly.entity_id
_entity_poly.type
_entity_poly.pdbx_seq_one_letter_code
_entity_poly.pdbx_strand_id
1 'polypeptide(L)' 'MTRRRGCNHWGGEDAYDEARGREIAAAAKALRCDAIDADEARLRRRYGKDPAVLKALDRADGESG' A
#
# COMPACT_ATOMS: atom_id res chain seq x y z
N MET A 1 -5.84 9.37 3.62
CA MET A 1 -5.03 8.52 2.71
C MET A 1 -5.03 7.11 3.26
N THR A 2 -5.34 6.08 2.45
CA THR A 2 -5.22 4.68 2.89
C THR A 2 -3.74 4.27 2.89
N ARG A 3 -3.39 3.22 3.64
CA ARG A 3 -2.00 2.70 3.67
C ARG A 3 -1.51 2.33 2.25
N ARG A 4 -2.35 1.67 1.45
CA ARG A 4 -2.05 1.28 0.05
C ARG A 4 -1.78 2.49 -0.84
N ARG A 5 -2.67 3.49 -0.83
CA ARG A 5 -2.46 4.76 -1.56
C ARG A 5 -1.18 5.46 -1.11
N GLY A 6 -0.87 5.43 0.19
CA GLY A 6 0.40 5.94 0.74
C GLY A 6 1.60 5.27 0.10
N CYS A 7 1.63 3.95 0.07
CA CYS A 7 2.73 3.20 -0.54
C CYS A 7 2.87 3.46 -2.03
N ASN A 8 1.76 3.57 -2.76
CA ASN A 8 1.79 3.85 -4.19
C ASN A 8 2.27 5.27 -4.49
N HIS A 9 1.87 6.24 -3.66
CA HIS A 9 2.39 7.61 -3.74
C HIS A 9 3.90 7.63 -3.54
N TRP A 10 4.39 7.20 -2.38
CA TRP A 10 5.83 7.26 -2.06
C TRP A 10 6.69 6.37 -2.97
N GLY A 11 6.16 5.24 -3.45
CA GLY A 11 6.85 4.35 -4.39
C GLY A 11 6.96 4.90 -5.82
N GLY A 12 6.16 5.90 -6.18
CA GLY A 12 6.23 6.59 -7.48
C GLY A 12 7.01 7.91 -7.44
N GLU A 13 7.56 8.29 -6.29
CA GLU A 13 8.34 9.52 -6.13
C GLU A 13 9.81 9.29 -6.48
N ASP A 14 10.44 10.26 -7.14
CA ASP A 14 11.86 10.23 -7.46
C ASP A 14 12.71 10.69 -6.28
N ALA A 15 13.74 9.92 -5.94
CA ALA A 15 14.78 10.31 -5.00
C ALA A 15 15.85 11.19 -5.69
N TYR A 16 15.43 12.35 -6.19
CA TYR A 16 16.30 13.25 -6.97
C TYR A 16 17.48 13.84 -6.18
N ASP A 17 17.40 13.80 -4.85
CA ASP A 17 18.52 14.06 -3.95
C ASP A 17 18.47 13.15 -2.71
N GLU A 18 19.53 13.18 -1.91
CA GLU A 18 19.64 12.35 -0.71
C GLU A 18 18.58 12.69 0.36
N ALA A 19 18.19 13.95 0.48
CA ALA A 19 17.19 14.36 1.47
C ALA A 19 15.83 13.76 1.11
N ARG A 20 15.43 13.88 -0.15
CA ARG A 20 14.21 13.30 -0.70
C ARG A 20 14.23 11.78 -0.60
N GLY A 21 15.36 11.14 -0.89
CA GLY A 21 15.52 9.69 -0.71
C GLY A 21 15.26 9.24 0.73
N ARG A 22 15.71 10.00 1.72
CA ARG A 22 15.46 9.72 3.15
C ARG A 22 13.98 9.90 3.52
N GLU A 23 13.31 10.92 2.98
CA GLU A 23 11.87 11.13 3.18
C GLU A 23 11.05 9.95 2.64
N ILE A 24 11.31 9.54 1.39
CA ILE A 24 10.65 8.40 0.74
C ILE A 24 10.86 7.13 1.56
N ALA A 25 12.09 6.83 1.96
CA ALA A 25 12.41 5.65 2.75
C ALA A 25 11.73 5.65 4.13
N ALA A 26 11.72 6.80 4.82
CA ALA A 26 11.06 6.95 6.11
C ALA A 26 9.54 6.75 6.00
N ALA A 27 8.92 7.32 4.97
CA ALA A 27 7.49 7.19 4.72
C ALA A 27 7.11 5.75 4.34
N ALA A 28 7.85 5.12 3.44
CA ALA A 28 7.64 3.72 3.05
C ALA A 28 7.76 2.78 4.26
N LYS A 29 8.73 3.02 5.15
CA LYS A 29 8.90 2.27 6.40
C LYS A 29 7.73 2.49 7.37
N ALA A 30 7.31 3.74 7.57
CA ALA A 30 6.19 4.07 8.47
C ALA A 30 4.88 3.43 8.00
N LEU A 31 4.67 3.35 6.68
CA LEU A 31 3.51 2.71 6.07
C LEU A 31 3.65 1.18 5.95
N ARG A 32 4.82 0.61 6.25
CA ARG A 32 5.11 -0.83 6.10
C ARG A 32 4.83 -1.31 4.68
N CYS A 33 5.31 -0.56 3.69
CA CYS A 33 5.07 -0.85 2.28
C CYS A 33 5.70 -2.16 1.83
N ASP A 34 6.74 -2.62 2.51
CA ASP A 34 7.35 -3.94 2.34
C ASP A 34 6.40 -5.11 2.67
N ALA A 35 5.41 -4.89 3.53
CA ALA A 35 4.47 -5.91 3.98
C ALA A 35 3.10 -5.84 3.29
N ILE A 36 2.85 -4.84 2.44
CA ILE A 36 1.48 -4.50 2.03
C ILE A 36 0.81 -5.58 1.20
N ASP A 37 1.51 -6.14 0.21
CA ASP A 37 0.97 -7.20 -0.65
C ASP A 37 0.74 -8.50 0.15
N ALA A 38 1.63 -8.79 1.10
CA ALA A 38 1.49 -9.96 1.98
C ALA A 38 0.29 -9.81 2.94
N ASP A 39 0.03 -8.59 3.44
CA ASP A 39 -1.13 -8.28 4.26
C ASP A 39 -2.43 -8.42 3.47
N GLU A 40 -2.47 -7.89 2.26
CA GLU A 40 -3.62 -8.00 1.36
C GLU A 40 -3.92 -9.45 0.99
N ALA A 41 -2.89 -10.24 0.65
CA ALA A 41 -3.04 -11.67 0.41
C ALA A 41 -3.55 -12.42 1.66
N ARG A 42 -3.10 -12.05 2.86
CA ARG A 42 -3.65 -12.59 4.12
C ARG A 42 -5.13 -12.26 4.29
N LEU A 43 -5.53 -11.02 4.00
CA LEU A 43 -6.93 -10.58 4.10
C LEU A 43 -7.81 -11.33 3.09
N ARG A 44 -7.38 -11.44 1.83
CA ARG A 44 -8.11 -12.22 0.81
C ARG A 44 -8.28 -13.68 1.19
N ARG A 45 -7.26 -14.32 1.77
CA ARG A 45 -7.39 -15.70 2.28
C ARG A 45 -8.36 -15.79 3.45
N ARG A 46 -8.28 -14.85 4.41
CA ARG A 46 -9.13 -14.85 5.61
C ARG A 46 -10.61 -14.60 5.29
N TYR A 47 -10.88 -13.71 4.34
CA TYR A 47 -12.21 -13.24 4.00
C TYR A 47 -12.67 -13.72 2.61
N GLY A 48 -12.08 -14.79 2.08
CA GLY A 48 -12.35 -15.27 0.72
C GLY A 48 -13.79 -15.72 0.44
N LYS A 49 -14.62 -15.84 1.48
CA LYS A 49 -16.05 -16.18 1.36
C LYS A 49 -16.97 -14.98 1.65
N ASP A 50 -16.41 -13.81 1.94
CA ASP A 50 -17.15 -12.58 2.20
C ASP A 50 -17.03 -11.63 1.00
N PRO A 51 -18.04 -11.60 0.11
CA PRO A 51 -17.98 -10.77 -1.09
C PRO A 51 -17.95 -9.27 -0.79
N ALA A 52 -18.44 -8.82 0.38
CA ALA A 52 -18.39 -7.42 0.76
C ALA A 52 -16.96 -7.01 1.13
N VAL A 53 -16.24 -7.87 1.85
CA VAL A 53 -14.82 -7.62 2.18
C VAL A 53 -13.96 -7.69 0.93
N LEU A 54 -14.16 -8.67 0.05
CA LEU A 54 -13.40 -8.75 -1.20
C LEU A 54 -13.60 -7.49 -2.06
N LYS A 55 -14.84 -7.01 -2.20
CA LYS A 55 -15.13 -5.76 -2.91
C LYS A 55 -14.46 -4.54 -2.27
N ALA A 56 -14.36 -4.51 -0.94
CA ALA A 56 -13.65 -3.43 -0.23
C ALA A 56 -12.13 -3.47 -0.48
N LEU A 57 -11.54 -4.68 -0.53
CA LEU A 57 -10.13 -4.87 -0.87
C LEU A 57 -9.85 -4.44 -2.32
N ASP A 58 -10.68 -4.87 -3.27
CA ASP A 58 -10.52 -4.52 -4.69
C ASP A 58 -10.67 -3.02 -4.92
N ARG A 59 -11.57 -2.35 -4.19
CA ARG A 59 -11.66 -0.89 -4.21
C ARG A 59 -10.40 -0.22 -3.66
N ALA A 60 -9.84 -0.74 -2.57
CA ALA A 60 -8.61 -0.20 -1.99
C ALA A 60 -7.40 -0.35 -2.93
N ASP A 61 -7.38 -1.39 -3.76
CA ASP A 61 -6.37 -1.60 -4.80
C ASP A 61 -6.61 -0.74 -6.04
N GLY A 62 -7.83 -0.75 -6.59
CA GLY A 62 -8.17 -0.05 -7.82
C GLY A 62 -8.19 1.48 -7.68
N GLU A 63 -8.46 2.02 -6.50
CA GLU A 63 -8.34 3.45 -6.22
C GLU A 63 -6.89 3.96 -6.10
N SER A 64 -5.93 3.08 -6.41
CA SER A 64 -4.51 3.41 -6.46
C SER A 64 -3.95 3.62 -7.87
N GLY A 65 -4.78 3.42 -8.90
CA GLY A 65 -4.46 3.72 -10.30
C GLY A 65 -4.86 5.13 -10.71
#